data_AF-A0A150TIR0-F1
#
_entry.id   AF-A0A150TIR0-F1
#
_cell.length_a   1.000
_cell.length_b   1.000
_cell.length_c   1.000
_cell.angle_alpha   90.00
_cell.angle_beta   90.00
_cell.angle_gamma   90.00
#
_symmetry.space_group_name_H-M   'P 1'
#
loop_
_entity.id
_entity.type
_entity.pdbx_description
1 polymer ?
#
loop_
_entity_poly.entity_id
_entity_poly.type
_entity_poly.pdbx_seq_one_letter_code
_entity_poly.pdbx_strand_id
1 'polypeptide(L)'
;MKLRNETRHAALLLRTASSRSDDHMLGCVIARPTYRVAGGALAATPDEPWPISPSPVPTPLGAMPGDKPFYMGGIDVLLGGKVRQPGGAARPRLDVELEVGRTFRRRIAVFGDRAWAPGAGGHLVPGEPEPFVSMELGYERAFGGTCPTDYGIDMPFTPNPAGRGFYLDAKSALGKPLPNLEDPGRLLTSFGDTPDPVGLGYYPAGGALHAKAATSAAMPDPARLAPGRTPEVTMRHTDIQPTFFNMGHPGMMIEAGGEPKPGDGIRLSHGLRGGDLAFAMPALKMHVHVQLEERQYVFPMHLDQIGLVAGEGRVFFSLRCVFEYRIRKEERRTVTLYGGAAPAEIPGSYRVVHERG
;
A
#
# COMPACT_ATOMS: atom_id res chain seq x y z
N MET A 1 -1.49 -29.13 -6.89
CA MET A 1 -0.41 -28.48 -6.12
C MET A 1 -1.01 -27.86 -4.87
N LYS A 2 -0.53 -28.17 -3.67
CA LYS A 2 -0.96 -27.55 -2.40
C LYS A 2 0.27 -26.99 -1.70
N LEU A 3 0.12 -25.93 -0.92
CA LEU A 3 1.20 -25.36 -0.11
C LEU A 3 1.37 -26.19 1.17
N ARG A 4 2.59 -26.64 1.45
CA ARG A 4 3.04 -27.07 2.76
C ARG A 4 3.75 -25.88 3.41
N ASN A 5 3.37 -25.50 4.62
CA ASN A 5 3.91 -24.33 5.30
C ASN A 5 4.68 -24.80 6.54
N GLU A 6 6.01 -24.79 6.47
CA GLU A 6 6.92 -25.15 7.57
C GLU A 6 7.30 -23.91 8.39
N THR A 7 6.51 -22.84 8.29
CA THR A 7 6.67 -21.61 9.08
C THR A 7 5.48 -21.41 10.00
N ARG A 8 5.67 -20.58 11.02
CA ARG A 8 4.58 -20.13 11.90
C ARG A 8 3.71 -19.00 11.31
N HIS A 9 4.02 -18.55 10.10
CA HIS A 9 3.40 -17.36 9.52
C HIS A 9 2.23 -17.74 8.62
N ALA A 10 1.18 -16.91 8.59
CA ALA A 10 0.11 -17.08 7.62
C ALA A 10 0.69 -17.04 6.20
N ALA A 11 0.30 -18.00 5.37
CA ALA A 11 0.77 -18.07 4.00
C ALA A 11 -0.28 -18.67 3.06
N LEU A 12 -0.25 -18.26 1.79
CA LEU A 12 -1.17 -18.72 0.76
C LEU A 12 -0.42 -18.95 -0.56
N LEU A 13 -0.79 -20.02 -1.28
CA LEU A 13 -0.38 -20.26 -2.66
C LEU A 13 -1.51 -19.87 -3.61
N LEU A 14 -1.30 -18.81 -4.36
CA LEU A 14 -2.14 -18.37 -5.47
C LEU A 14 -1.62 -18.94 -6.80
N ARG A 15 -2.53 -19.11 -7.76
CA ARG A 15 -2.20 -19.60 -9.10
C ARG A 15 -3.05 -18.92 -10.15
N THR A 16 -2.47 -18.71 -11.32
CA THR A 16 -3.19 -18.25 -12.52
C THR A 16 -2.50 -18.80 -13.78
N ALA A 17 -3.20 -18.80 -14.91
CA ALA A 17 -2.58 -19.05 -16.20
C ALA A 17 -1.48 -18.02 -16.49
N SER A 18 -0.36 -18.46 -17.07
CA SER A 18 0.67 -17.56 -17.57
C SER A 18 0.23 -16.95 -18.90
N SER A 19 0.64 -15.70 -19.16
CA SER A 19 0.44 -15.06 -20.46
C SER A 19 1.41 -15.54 -21.54
N ARG A 20 2.44 -16.35 -21.18
CA ARG A 20 3.42 -16.86 -22.14
C ARG A 20 2.87 -17.95 -23.06
N SER A 21 2.10 -18.88 -22.52
CA SER A 21 1.49 -19.98 -23.27
C SER A 21 0.42 -20.72 -22.45
N ASP A 22 -0.46 -21.43 -23.16
CA ASP A 22 -1.61 -22.15 -22.58
C ASP A 22 -1.21 -23.34 -21.67
N ASP A 23 0.03 -23.80 -21.78
CA ASP A 23 0.57 -24.89 -20.95
C ASP A 23 1.45 -24.41 -19.79
N HIS A 24 1.46 -23.11 -19.47
CA HIS A 24 2.21 -22.55 -18.35
C HIS A 24 1.29 -21.92 -17.30
N MET A 25 1.69 -22.07 -16.04
CA MET A 25 1.03 -21.47 -14.88
C MET A 25 2.00 -20.61 -14.10
N LEU A 26 1.48 -19.50 -13.57
CA LEU A 26 2.13 -18.75 -12.50
C LEU A 26 1.69 -19.32 -11.15
N GLY A 27 2.67 -19.65 -10.31
CA GLY A 27 2.50 -19.89 -8.88
C GLY A 27 3.03 -18.70 -8.09
N CYS A 28 2.31 -18.32 -7.05
CA CYS A 28 2.73 -17.25 -6.15
C CYS A 28 2.51 -17.67 -4.70
N VAL A 29 3.58 -17.77 -3.92
CA VAL A 29 3.49 -17.94 -2.47
C VAL A 29 3.60 -16.56 -1.82
N ILE A 30 2.64 -16.24 -0.97
CA ILE A 30 2.66 -15.05 -0.12
C ILE A 30 2.73 -15.50 1.32
N ALA A 31 3.59 -14.89 2.13
CA ALA A 31 3.68 -15.11 3.57
C ALA A 31 3.62 -13.77 4.30
N ARG A 32 2.79 -13.67 5.35
CA ARG A 32 2.63 -12.43 6.14
C ARG A 32 2.99 -12.62 7.62
N PRO A 33 4.26 -12.39 8.01
CA PRO A 33 4.63 -12.19 9.40
C PRO A 33 3.94 -10.99 10.03
N THR A 34 3.37 -11.18 11.22
CA THR A 34 2.70 -10.15 12.01
C THR A 34 3.36 -9.97 13.36
N TYR A 35 3.35 -8.72 13.83
CA TYR A 35 4.01 -8.30 15.06
C TYR A 35 3.20 -7.21 15.78
N ARG A 36 3.46 -7.06 17.07
CA ARG A 36 3.18 -5.85 17.85
C ARG A 36 4.48 -5.23 18.32
N VAL A 37 4.55 -3.90 18.30
CA VAL A 37 5.67 -3.12 18.81
C VAL A 37 5.50 -2.90 20.30
N ALA A 38 6.47 -3.33 21.09
CA ALA A 38 6.51 -3.12 22.54
C ALA A 38 7.93 -2.73 22.96
N GLY A 39 8.10 -1.56 23.60
CA GLY A 39 9.41 -1.09 24.04
C GLY A 39 10.46 -0.94 22.93
N GLY A 40 10.03 -0.65 21.70
CA GLY A 40 10.90 -0.55 20.53
C GLY A 40 11.26 -1.89 19.87
N ALA A 41 10.75 -3.00 20.39
CA ALA A 41 10.99 -4.34 19.86
C ALA A 41 9.73 -4.93 19.20
N LEU A 42 9.93 -5.83 18.23
CA LEU A 42 8.86 -6.58 17.58
C LEU A 42 8.58 -7.89 18.32
N ALA A 43 7.38 -8.01 18.90
CA ALA A 43 6.85 -9.26 19.42
C ALA A 43 5.98 -9.92 18.36
N ALA A 44 6.29 -11.17 17.96
CA ALA A 44 5.54 -11.87 16.94
C ALA A 44 4.11 -12.23 17.42
N THR A 45 3.12 -12.07 16.55
CA THR A 45 1.70 -12.33 16.85
C THR A 45 1.07 -13.24 15.78
N PRO A 46 1.51 -14.50 15.66
CA PRO A 46 1.01 -15.42 14.62
C PRO A 46 -0.50 -15.69 14.73
N ASP A 47 -1.06 -15.58 15.93
CA ASP A 47 -2.50 -15.78 16.20
C ASP A 47 -3.36 -14.56 15.83
N GLU A 48 -2.74 -13.45 15.46
CA GLU A 48 -3.38 -12.25 14.92
C GLU A 48 -2.91 -11.99 13.47
N PRO A 49 -3.18 -12.90 12.52
CA PRO A 49 -2.67 -12.79 11.17
C PRO A 49 -3.24 -11.57 10.45
N TRP A 50 -2.44 -11.00 9.54
CA TRP A 50 -2.95 -10.06 8.55
C TRP A 50 -3.62 -10.87 7.45
N PRO A 51 -4.80 -10.46 6.93
CA PRO A 51 -5.50 -11.24 5.92
C PRO A 51 -4.61 -11.50 4.71
N ILE A 52 -4.67 -12.70 4.13
CA ILE A 52 -4.13 -13.04 2.80
C ILE A 52 -5.31 -13.59 2.01
N SER A 53 -5.75 -12.86 0.98
CA SER A 53 -7.03 -13.13 0.33
C SER A 53 -6.99 -12.68 -1.12
N PRO A 54 -7.46 -13.49 -2.08
CA PRO A 54 -7.59 -13.07 -3.48
C PRO A 54 -8.74 -12.06 -3.70
N SER A 55 -9.65 -11.97 -2.74
CA SER A 55 -10.81 -11.07 -2.74
C SER A 55 -10.57 -9.86 -1.84
N PRO A 56 -11.26 -8.73 -2.07
CA PRO A 56 -11.13 -7.56 -1.21
C PRO A 56 -11.44 -7.84 0.25
N VAL A 57 -10.68 -7.23 1.17
CA VAL A 57 -10.87 -7.36 2.62
C VAL A 57 -10.76 -6.00 3.30
N PRO A 58 -11.74 -5.58 4.13
CA PRO A 58 -11.60 -4.39 4.96
C PRO A 58 -10.47 -4.56 5.99
N THR A 59 -9.60 -3.57 6.12
CA THR A 59 -8.51 -3.56 7.11
C THR A 59 -8.39 -2.19 7.77
N PRO A 60 -7.68 -2.08 8.90
CA PRO A 60 -7.30 -0.78 9.47
C PRO A 60 -6.44 0.11 8.55
N LEU A 61 -5.90 -0.43 7.44
CA LEU A 61 -5.14 0.32 6.43
C LEU A 61 -6.00 0.67 5.20
N GLY A 62 -7.34 0.57 5.31
CA GLY A 62 -8.27 0.68 4.20
C GLY A 62 -8.66 -0.67 3.60
N ALA A 63 -9.44 -0.63 2.53
CA ALA A 63 -9.88 -1.85 1.82
C ALA A 63 -8.71 -2.43 1.02
N MET A 64 -8.19 -3.58 1.45
CA MET A 64 -7.20 -4.33 0.69
C MET A 64 -7.85 -4.83 -0.61
N PRO A 65 -7.31 -4.55 -1.81
CA PRO A 65 -7.93 -4.95 -3.08
C PRO A 65 -7.98 -6.47 -3.31
N GLY A 66 -7.11 -7.21 -2.63
CA GLY A 66 -6.96 -8.65 -2.73
C GLY A 66 -5.66 -9.03 -3.44
N ASP A 67 -4.97 -10.02 -2.89
CA ASP A 67 -3.69 -10.54 -3.35
C ASP A 67 -3.80 -11.19 -4.73
N LYS A 68 -2.85 -10.85 -5.61
CA LYS A 68 -2.75 -11.40 -6.96
C LYS A 68 -1.41 -12.11 -7.16
N PRO A 69 -1.34 -13.14 -8.02
CA PRO A 69 -0.12 -13.91 -8.25
C PRO A 69 0.89 -13.22 -9.18
N PHE A 70 1.03 -11.89 -9.07
CA PHE A 70 1.91 -11.08 -9.91
C PHE A 70 3.12 -10.57 -9.13
N TYR A 71 4.21 -10.31 -9.83
CA TYR A 71 5.34 -9.61 -9.23
C TYR A 71 4.95 -8.15 -8.94
N MET A 72 5.36 -7.62 -7.79
CA MET A 72 5.26 -6.20 -7.46
C MET A 72 6.60 -5.52 -7.69
N GLY A 73 6.60 -4.39 -8.40
CA GLY A 73 7.81 -3.67 -8.82
C GLY A 73 8.51 -2.87 -7.72
N GLY A 74 7.87 -2.71 -6.56
CA GLY A 74 8.44 -2.04 -5.39
C GLY A 74 7.84 -2.58 -4.09
N ILE A 75 8.29 -2.02 -2.96
CA ILE A 75 7.76 -2.36 -1.63
C ILE A 75 6.73 -1.31 -1.23
N ASP A 76 5.48 -1.72 -1.04
CA ASP A 76 4.46 -0.84 -0.47
C ASP A 76 4.78 -0.52 0.99
N VAL A 77 4.71 0.76 1.36
CA VAL A 77 4.73 1.19 2.75
C VAL A 77 3.32 1.65 3.12
N LEU A 78 2.58 0.78 3.80
CA LEU A 78 1.18 0.99 4.12
C LEU A 78 1.04 1.52 5.55
N LEU A 79 0.32 2.61 5.71
CA LEU A 79 0.10 3.29 6.98
C LEU A 79 -1.39 3.64 7.15
N GLY A 80 -1.92 3.36 8.34
CA GLY A 80 -3.30 3.65 8.73
C GLY A 80 -3.44 3.64 10.25
N GLY A 81 -4.68 3.57 10.75
CA GLY A 81 -4.97 3.79 12.17
C GLY A 81 -4.89 5.27 12.54
N LYS A 82 -4.41 5.60 13.74
CA LYS A 82 -4.44 6.98 14.26
C LYS A 82 -3.13 7.49 14.82
N VAL A 83 -2.91 8.78 14.61
CA VAL A 83 -1.84 9.56 15.26
C VAL A 83 -2.40 10.39 16.40
N ARG A 84 -1.52 10.77 17.34
CA ARG A 84 -1.93 11.48 18.56
C ARG A 84 -1.02 12.67 18.85
N GLN A 85 -1.61 13.74 19.36
CA GLN A 85 -0.84 14.89 19.82
C GLN A 85 0.11 14.51 20.97
N PRO A 86 1.33 15.07 20.99
CA PRO A 86 2.26 14.92 22.11
C PRO A 86 1.63 15.33 23.44
N GLY A 87 1.83 14.51 24.48
CA GLY A 87 1.30 14.78 25.82
C GLY A 87 -0.22 14.75 25.94
N GLY A 88 -0.95 14.34 24.89
CA GLY A 88 -2.42 14.28 24.90
C GLY A 88 -3.12 15.65 24.88
N ALA A 89 -2.38 16.74 24.67
CA ALA A 89 -2.94 18.09 24.60
C ALA A 89 -3.56 18.34 23.22
N ALA A 90 -4.80 18.83 23.17
CA ALA A 90 -5.46 19.16 21.91
C ALA A 90 -4.74 20.34 21.22
N ARG A 91 -4.38 20.16 19.94
CA ARG A 91 -3.75 21.22 19.11
C ARG A 91 -4.31 21.16 17.69
N PRO A 92 -4.32 22.27 16.95
CA PRO A 92 -4.98 22.33 15.64
C PRO A 92 -4.19 21.64 14.51
N ARG A 93 -2.87 21.42 14.70
CA ARG A 93 -1.98 20.81 13.72
C ARG A 93 -1.02 19.83 14.39
N LEU A 94 -0.67 18.77 13.66
CA LEU A 94 0.39 17.82 13.97
C LEU A 94 1.13 17.50 12.66
N ASP A 95 2.44 17.68 12.63
CA ASP A 95 3.25 17.15 11.52
C ASP A 95 3.68 15.73 11.85
N VAL A 96 3.44 14.80 10.94
CA VAL A 96 3.75 13.38 11.08
C VAL A 96 4.81 12.99 10.05
N GLU A 97 5.75 12.16 10.48
CA GLU A 97 6.86 11.69 9.68
C GLU A 97 7.01 10.17 9.79
N LEU A 98 7.09 9.52 8.63
CA LEU A 98 7.37 8.11 8.46
C LEU A 98 8.75 7.95 7.81
N GLU A 99 9.58 7.12 8.41
CA GLU A 99 10.92 6.77 7.93
C GLU A 99 11.07 5.26 7.88
N VAL A 100 11.59 4.75 6.76
CA VAL A 100 11.95 3.33 6.59
C VAL A 100 13.37 3.26 6.05
N GLY A 101 14.29 2.80 6.89
CA GLY A 101 15.72 2.80 6.59
C GLY A 101 16.24 4.19 6.26
N ARG A 102 17.16 4.26 5.29
CA ARG A 102 17.79 5.53 4.87
C ARG A 102 17.20 6.12 3.59
N THR A 103 16.36 5.35 2.92
CA THR A 103 15.95 5.58 1.53
C THR A 103 14.53 6.12 1.42
N PHE A 104 13.68 5.89 2.42
CA PHE A 104 12.28 6.29 2.38
C PHE A 104 11.89 7.19 3.54
N ARG A 105 11.32 8.35 3.20
CA ARG A 105 10.79 9.34 4.15
C ARG A 105 9.52 9.97 3.59
N ARG A 106 8.45 10.01 4.37
CA ARG A 106 7.19 10.73 4.04
C ARG A 106 6.81 11.64 5.20
N ARG A 107 6.49 12.90 4.89
CA ARG A 107 5.91 13.86 5.84
C ARG A 107 4.46 14.15 5.49
N ILE A 108 3.63 14.32 6.49
CA ILE A 108 2.21 14.62 6.38
C ILE A 108 1.88 15.75 7.35
N ALA A 109 1.21 16.79 6.87
CA ALA A 109 0.60 17.79 7.73
C ALA A 109 -0.80 17.29 8.09
N VAL A 110 -1.06 17.13 9.39
CA VAL A 110 -2.34 16.66 9.92
C VAL A 110 -3.04 17.81 10.63
N PHE A 111 -4.16 18.25 10.09
CA PHE A 111 -4.99 19.31 10.64
C PHE A 111 -6.21 18.74 11.34
N GLY A 112 -6.70 19.45 12.36
CA GLY A 112 -8.03 19.22 12.88
C GLY A 112 -9.12 19.49 11.84
N ASP A 113 -10.36 19.21 12.20
CA ASP A 113 -11.48 19.47 11.30
C ASP A 113 -11.57 20.98 11.03
N ARG A 114 -11.73 21.32 9.76
CA ARG A 114 -11.76 22.70 9.26
C ARG A 114 -12.65 22.76 8.03
N ALA A 115 -13.16 23.94 7.72
CA ALA A 115 -14.07 24.15 6.61
C ALA A 115 -13.66 25.37 5.78
N TRP A 116 -14.17 25.47 4.55
CA TRP A 116 -14.05 26.71 3.78
C TRP A 116 -14.75 27.87 4.49
N ALA A 117 -14.06 28.99 4.65
CA ALA A 117 -14.55 30.20 5.27
C ALA A 117 -14.54 31.40 4.30
N PRO A 118 -15.38 32.44 4.53
CA PRO A 118 -15.31 33.67 3.76
C PRO A 118 -13.96 34.37 3.97
N GLY A 119 -13.28 34.68 2.88
CA GLY A 119 -12.07 35.50 2.84
C GLY A 119 -12.34 36.91 2.33
N ALA A 120 -11.28 37.72 2.23
CA ALA A 120 -11.36 39.05 1.63
C ALA A 120 -11.71 38.97 0.14
N GLY A 121 -12.40 39.99 -0.37
CA GLY A 121 -12.73 40.09 -1.81
C GLY A 121 -13.73 39.03 -2.31
N GLY A 122 -14.44 38.32 -1.43
CA GLY A 122 -15.41 37.30 -1.81
C GLY A 122 -14.81 35.94 -2.17
N HIS A 123 -13.50 35.76 -1.97
CA HIS A 123 -12.84 34.47 -2.12
C HIS A 123 -13.08 33.58 -0.90
N LEU A 124 -12.97 32.26 -1.06
CA LEU A 124 -12.90 31.34 0.08
C LEU A 124 -11.45 31.11 0.49
N VAL A 125 -11.26 30.98 1.79
CA VAL A 125 -9.99 30.60 2.41
C VAL A 125 -10.19 29.38 3.31
N PRO A 126 -9.14 28.58 3.51
CA PRO A 126 -9.02 27.69 4.66
C PRO A 126 -9.50 28.34 5.97
N GLY A 127 -10.51 27.78 6.61
CA GLY A 127 -10.83 28.11 8.00
C GLY A 127 -9.75 27.61 8.97
N GLU A 128 -9.72 28.19 10.17
CA GLU A 128 -8.85 27.75 11.25
C GLU A 128 -9.19 26.30 11.67
N PRO A 129 -8.18 25.43 11.88
CA PRO A 129 -8.44 24.06 12.29
C PRO A 129 -8.86 23.95 13.75
N GLU A 130 -9.85 23.11 14.04
CA GLU A 130 -10.22 22.78 15.41
C GLU A 130 -9.10 22.02 16.12
N PRO A 131 -8.82 22.30 17.41
CA PRO A 131 -7.88 21.48 18.17
C PRO A 131 -8.34 20.02 18.28
N PHE A 132 -7.44 19.08 18.01
CA PHE A 132 -7.71 17.65 18.13
C PHE A 132 -6.66 16.96 18.99
N VAL A 133 -7.03 15.85 19.66
CA VAL A 133 -6.09 15.00 20.41
C VAL A 133 -5.57 13.84 19.57
N SER A 134 -6.42 13.29 18.68
CA SER A 134 -6.05 12.22 17.77
C SER A 134 -6.74 12.36 16.43
N MET A 135 -6.09 11.92 15.36
CA MET A 135 -6.62 11.96 14.00
C MET A 135 -6.40 10.61 13.31
N GLU A 136 -7.44 10.11 12.64
CA GLU A 136 -7.36 8.90 11.82
C GLU A 136 -6.60 9.20 10.51
N LEU A 137 -5.82 8.22 10.06
CA LEU A 137 -5.04 8.25 8.84
C LEU A 137 -5.76 7.43 7.77
N GLY A 138 -6.62 8.08 7.00
CA GLY A 138 -7.44 7.44 5.98
C GLY A 138 -7.74 8.36 4.78
N TYR A 139 -8.08 7.74 3.64
CA TYR A 139 -8.36 8.46 2.39
C TYR A 139 -9.59 9.38 2.51
N GLU A 140 -10.54 9.05 3.37
CA GLU A 140 -11.72 9.86 3.67
C GLU A 140 -11.39 11.21 4.33
N ARG A 141 -10.16 11.38 4.79
CA ARG A 141 -9.61 12.62 5.37
C ARG A 141 -8.58 13.31 4.48
N ALA A 142 -8.25 12.75 3.32
CA ALA A 142 -7.41 13.36 2.31
C ALA A 142 -8.23 14.13 1.27
N PHE A 143 -7.56 14.96 0.47
CA PHE A 143 -8.22 15.75 -0.59
C PHE A 143 -8.98 14.85 -1.57
N GLY A 144 -10.14 15.30 -2.03
CA GLY A 144 -10.98 14.60 -3.01
C GLY A 144 -12.45 14.65 -2.63
N GLY A 145 -13.18 13.59 -2.94
CA GLY A 145 -14.62 13.50 -2.71
C GLY A 145 -15.41 13.44 -4.01
N THR A 146 -16.73 13.54 -3.87
CA THR A 146 -17.68 13.46 -4.97
C THR A 146 -18.69 14.60 -4.82
N CYS A 147 -18.98 15.29 -5.94
CA CYS A 147 -19.87 16.45 -5.94
C CYS A 147 -21.10 16.23 -6.83
N PRO A 148 -22.31 16.53 -6.36
CA PRO A 148 -23.49 16.56 -7.22
C PRO A 148 -23.32 17.56 -8.35
N THR A 149 -23.85 17.22 -9.54
CA THR A 149 -23.96 18.16 -10.67
C THR A 149 -25.43 18.48 -10.95
N ASP A 150 -25.68 19.60 -11.64
CA ASP A 150 -27.02 20.00 -12.08
C ASP A 150 -27.67 19.01 -13.07
N TYR A 151 -26.89 18.07 -13.62
CA TYR A 151 -27.35 17.02 -14.52
C TYR A 151 -27.81 15.74 -13.80
N GLY A 152 -27.84 15.75 -12.46
CA GLY A 152 -28.26 14.60 -11.65
C GLY A 152 -27.23 13.46 -11.61
N ILE A 153 -25.99 13.73 -12.03
CA ILE A 153 -24.87 12.79 -11.99
C ILE A 153 -23.83 13.33 -11.03
N ASP A 154 -23.39 12.51 -10.09
CA ASP A 154 -22.32 12.85 -9.16
C ASP A 154 -20.96 12.81 -9.89
N MET A 155 -20.18 13.88 -9.79
CA MET A 155 -18.84 13.98 -10.36
C MET A 155 -17.79 13.65 -9.29
N PRO A 156 -17.08 12.52 -9.40
CA PRO A 156 -16.02 12.16 -8.47
C PRO A 156 -14.71 12.88 -8.80
N PHE A 157 -13.98 13.29 -7.76
CA PHE A 157 -12.55 13.54 -7.90
C PHE A 157 -11.82 12.21 -8.07
N THR A 158 -11.56 11.83 -9.33
CA THR A 158 -11.09 10.49 -9.71
C THR A 158 -9.90 9.96 -8.88
N PRO A 159 -8.90 10.77 -8.47
CA PRO A 159 -7.82 10.28 -7.61
C PRO A 159 -8.25 9.77 -6.23
N ASN A 160 -9.34 10.28 -5.66
CA ASN A 160 -9.86 9.90 -4.35
C ASN A 160 -11.36 10.26 -4.19
N PRO A 161 -12.28 9.46 -4.75
CA PRO A 161 -13.72 9.77 -4.71
C PRO A 161 -14.33 9.70 -3.30
N ALA A 162 -13.67 9.01 -2.37
CA ALA A 162 -14.09 8.87 -0.97
C ALA A 162 -13.56 10.00 -0.08
N GLY A 163 -12.72 10.89 -0.61
CA GLY A 163 -12.09 11.99 0.12
C GLY A 163 -13.02 13.14 0.45
N ARG A 164 -12.43 14.28 0.82
CA ARG A 164 -13.12 15.54 1.12
C ARG A 164 -12.36 16.75 0.60
N GLY A 165 -13.04 17.89 0.43
CA GLY A 165 -12.43 19.14 -0.01
C GLY A 165 -12.57 19.45 -1.50
N PHE A 166 -13.02 18.49 -2.32
CA PHE A 166 -13.39 18.75 -3.71
C PHE A 166 -14.81 19.31 -3.78
N TYR A 167 -14.97 20.46 -4.45
CA TYR A 167 -16.25 21.14 -4.68
C TYR A 167 -16.23 21.81 -6.06
N LEU A 168 -17.39 21.92 -6.70
CA LEU A 168 -17.51 22.46 -8.05
C LEU A 168 -17.45 23.99 -8.12
N ASP A 169 -17.96 24.65 -7.08
CA ASP A 169 -18.07 26.09 -7.03
C ASP A 169 -17.94 26.60 -5.59
N ALA A 170 -17.52 27.85 -5.44
CA ALA A 170 -17.28 28.43 -4.12
C ALA A 170 -18.57 28.53 -3.27
N LYS A 171 -19.74 28.71 -3.90
CA LYS A 171 -20.99 28.83 -3.15
C LYS A 171 -21.37 27.50 -2.50
N SER A 172 -21.21 26.38 -3.22
CA SER A 172 -21.46 25.04 -2.67
C SER A 172 -20.39 24.61 -1.66
N ALA A 173 -19.17 25.13 -1.78
CA ALA A 173 -18.04 24.82 -0.90
C ALA A 173 -18.08 25.55 0.45
N LEU A 174 -18.72 26.73 0.54
CA LEU A 174 -18.75 27.52 1.78
C LEU A 174 -19.26 26.69 2.98
N GLY A 175 -18.49 26.68 4.07
CA GLY A 175 -18.81 25.91 5.28
C GLY A 175 -18.66 24.39 5.13
N LYS A 176 -18.19 23.90 3.98
CA LYS A 176 -17.95 22.48 3.75
C LYS A 176 -16.55 22.05 4.20
N PRO A 177 -16.38 20.77 4.60
CA PRO A 177 -15.14 20.30 5.21
C PRO A 177 -13.96 20.30 4.24
N LEU A 178 -12.78 20.56 4.79
CA LEU A 178 -11.49 20.47 4.12
C LEU A 178 -10.77 19.18 4.52
N PRO A 179 -9.76 18.73 3.74
CA PRO A 179 -8.94 17.60 4.13
C PRO A 179 -8.21 17.88 5.45
N ASN A 180 -8.04 16.82 6.24
CA ASN A 180 -7.18 16.82 7.42
C ASN A 180 -5.75 16.41 7.05
N LEU A 181 -5.57 15.58 6.01
CA LEU A 181 -4.28 15.05 5.60
C LEU A 181 -3.78 15.78 4.35
N GLU A 182 -2.66 16.48 4.49
CA GLU A 182 -2.07 17.28 3.42
C GLU A 182 -0.57 17.05 3.28
N ASP A 183 -0.06 17.35 2.09
CA ASP A 183 1.37 17.35 1.84
C ASP A 183 1.94 18.67 2.36
N PRO A 184 2.90 18.65 3.31
CA PRO A 184 3.50 19.89 3.83
C PRO A 184 4.12 20.79 2.76
N GLY A 185 4.53 20.22 1.62
CA GLY A 185 5.06 20.98 0.48
C GLY A 185 4.00 21.57 -0.44
N ARG A 186 2.73 21.18 -0.27
CA ARG A 186 1.60 21.61 -1.11
C ARG A 186 0.31 21.68 -0.30
N LEU A 187 0.32 22.54 0.72
CA LEU A 187 -0.86 22.81 1.55
C LEU A 187 -1.98 23.43 0.71
N LEU A 188 -3.22 23.14 1.10
CA LEU A 188 -4.42 23.74 0.52
C LEU A 188 -4.58 25.16 1.07
N THR A 189 -4.35 26.16 0.22
CA THR A 189 -4.34 27.58 0.57
C THR A 189 -5.49 28.38 -0.06
N SER A 190 -6.04 27.90 -1.18
CA SER A 190 -7.08 28.59 -1.94
C SER A 190 -8.10 27.61 -2.52
N PHE A 191 -9.31 28.10 -2.82
CA PHE A 191 -10.38 27.27 -3.41
C PHE A 191 -10.01 26.63 -4.76
N GLY A 192 -9.14 27.29 -5.54
CA GLY A 192 -8.69 26.77 -6.83
C GLY A 192 -7.66 25.65 -6.72
N ASP A 193 -7.15 25.38 -5.52
CA ASP A 193 -6.12 24.37 -5.31
C ASP A 193 -6.73 22.96 -5.48
N THR A 194 -6.09 22.15 -6.31
CA THR A 194 -6.45 20.75 -6.56
C THR A 194 -5.23 19.85 -6.30
N PRO A 195 -4.79 19.72 -5.04
CA PRO A 195 -3.65 18.88 -4.71
C PRO A 195 -3.98 17.38 -4.92
N ASP A 196 -2.95 16.57 -5.11
CA ASP A 196 -3.12 15.12 -5.07
C ASP A 196 -3.47 14.69 -3.62
N PRO A 197 -4.33 13.67 -3.43
CA PRO A 197 -4.64 13.15 -2.11
C PRO A 197 -3.38 12.62 -1.42
N VAL A 198 -3.18 12.95 -0.15
CA VAL A 198 -2.18 12.24 0.67
C VAL A 198 -2.75 10.90 1.11
N GLY A 199 -2.49 9.88 0.29
CA GLY A 199 -2.82 8.49 0.58
C GLY A 199 -1.72 7.76 1.33
N LEU A 200 -2.08 7.01 2.37
CA LEU A 200 -1.11 6.33 3.25
C LEU A 200 -1.31 4.81 3.31
N GLY A 201 -2.54 4.33 3.17
CA GLY A 201 -2.89 2.90 3.22
C GLY A 201 -3.00 2.26 1.85
N TYR A 202 -3.81 1.18 1.78
CA TYR A 202 -4.20 0.58 0.50
C TYR A 202 -4.88 1.61 -0.38
N TYR A 203 -4.39 1.77 -1.62
CA TYR A 203 -4.96 2.71 -2.56
C TYR A 203 -6.31 2.20 -3.08
N PRO A 204 -7.36 3.04 -3.14
CA PRO A 204 -8.67 2.62 -3.63
C PRO A 204 -8.59 2.11 -5.07
N ALA A 205 -9.22 0.97 -5.35
CA ALA A 205 -9.23 0.35 -6.67
C ALA A 205 -9.80 1.25 -7.79
N GLY A 206 -10.69 2.18 -7.45
CA GLY A 206 -11.25 3.17 -8.38
C GLY A 206 -10.39 4.42 -8.59
N GLY A 207 -9.23 4.51 -7.91
CA GLY A 207 -8.35 5.67 -8.00
C GLY A 207 -7.44 5.63 -9.24
N ALA A 208 -7.27 6.77 -9.90
CA ALA A 208 -6.48 6.84 -11.15
C ALA A 208 -4.95 6.96 -10.95
N LEU A 209 -4.45 7.17 -9.74
CA LEU A 209 -3.01 7.46 -9.53
C LEU A 209 -2.11 6.27 -9.89
N HIS A 210 -2.55 5.03 -9.70
CA HIS A 210 -1.77 3.84 -10.07
C HIS A 210 -1.55 3.73 -11.56
N ALA A 211 -2.62 3.85 -12.35
CA ALA A 211 -2.54 3.81 -13.81
C ALA A 211 -1.63 4.92 -14.34
N LYS A 212 -1.65 6.10 -13.71
CA LYS A 212 -0.78 7.23 -14.06
C LYS A 212 0.69 7.01 -13.66
N ALA A 213 0.94 6.42 -12.48
CA ALA A 213 2.29 6.27 -11.93
C ALA A 213 3.03 5.04 -12.46
N ALA A 214 2.30 4.00 -12.88
CA ALA A 214 2.87 2.72 -13.30
C ALA A 214 2.90 2.55 -14.83
N THR A 215 3.04 3.65 -15.57
CA THR A 215 3.24 3.64 -17.02
C THR A 215 4.51 4.38 -17.41
N SER A 216 5.29 3.81 -18.33
CA SER A 216 6.39 4.51 -19.00
C SER A 216 5.93 5.29 -20.24
N ALA A 217 4.65 5.22 -20.58
CA ALA A 217 4.10 5.96 -21.71
C ALA A 217 4.22 7.47 -21.48
N ALA A 218 4.64 8.20 -22.51
CA ALA A 218 4.70 9.65 -22.44
C ALA A 218 3.29 10.24 -22.30
N MET A 219 3.00 10.80 -21.12
CA MET A 219 1.76 11.53 -20.90
C MET A 219 1.92 12.97 -21.40
N PRO A 220 1.02 13.48 -22.25
CA PRO A 220 1.10 14.85 -22.72
C PRO A 220 0.89 15.83 -21.58
N ASP A 221 1.65 16.92 -21.60
CA ASP A 221 1.55 18.01 -20.63
C ASP A 221 0.16 18.66 -20.71
N PRO A 222 -0.65 18.61 -19.65
CA PRO A 222 -1.98 19.22 -19.64
C PRO A 222 -1.96 20.71 -19.99
N ALA A 223 -0.89 21.43 -19.63
CA ALA A 223 -0.75 22.86 -19.92
C ALA A 223 -0.52 23.15 -21.41
N ARG A 224 -0.17 22.13 -22.21
CA ARG A 224 0.07 22.23 -23.66
C ARG A 224 -1.10 21.73 -24.50
N LEU A 225 -2.18 21.26 -23.87
CA LEU A 225 -3.37 20.81 -24.58
C LEU A 225 -4.26 21.99 -24.95
N ALA A 226 -4.68 22.04 -26.22
CA ALA A 226 -5.69 23.00 -26.66
C ALA A 226 -7.04 22.70 -25.98
N PRO A 227 -7.83 23.73 -25.60
CA PRO A 227 -9.16 23.52 -25.04
C PRO A 227 -10.03 22.63 -25.95
N GLY A 228 -10.69 21.62 -25.37
CA GLY A 228 -11.59 20.72 -26.08
C GLY A 228 -10.91 19.60 -26.90
N ARG A 229 -9.59 19.41 -26.78
CA ARG A 229 -8.89 18.26 -27.37
C ARG A 229 -8.56 17.20 -26.33
N THR A 230 -9.03 15.98 -26.57
CA THR A 230 -8.57 14.79 -25.85
C THR A 230 -7.21 14.36 -26.43
N PRO A 231 -6.15 14.26 -25.61
CA PRO A 231 -4.88 13.73 -26.08
C PRO A 231 -5.03 12.26 -26.49
N GLU A 232 -4.51 11.90 -27.67
CA GLU A 232 -4.30 10.51 -28.02
C GLU A 232 -3.09 9.98 -27.25
N VAL A 233 -3.36 9.11 -26.27
CA VAL A 233 -2.31 8.37 -25.56
C VAL A 233 -2.32 6.94 -26.07
N THR A 234 -1.25 6.54 -26.77
CA THR A 234 -1.05 5.12 -27.12
C THR A 234 -0.31 4.45 -25.96
N MET A 235 -1.00 3.55 -25.25
CA MET A 235 -0.37 2.67 -24.25
C MET A 235 -0.30 1.24 -24.77
N ARG A 236 0.88 0.63 -24.70
CA ARG A 236 1.12 -0.79 -24.98
C ARG A 236 1.23 -1.54 -23.66
N HIS A 237 1.01 -2.85 -23.69
CA HIS A 237 1.22 -3.71 -22.52
C HIS A 237 2.67 -3.65 -21.99
N THR A 238 3.65 -3.35 -22.85
CA THR A 238 5.06 -3.16 -22.47
C THR A 238 5.32 -1.87 -21.71
N ASP A 239 4.41 -0.90 -21.78
CA ASP A 239 4.54 0.37 -21.07
C ASP A 239 4.06 0.25 -19.62
N ILE A 240 3.35 -0.84 -19.28
CA ILE A 240 2.85 -1.10 -17.93
C ILE A 240 4.01 -1.63 -17.08
N GLN A 241 4.41 -0.85 -16.09
CA GLN A 241 5.48 -1.22 -15.15
C GLN A 241 4.95 -2.22 -14.11
N PRO A 242 5.81 -3.09 -13.54
CA PRO A 242 5.39 -4.02 -12.49
C PRO A 242 4.85 -3.34 -11.22
N THR A 243 5.17 -2.06 -11.02
CA THR A 243 4.60 -1.20 -9.97
C THR A 243 3.08 -1.01 -10.10
N PHE A 244 2.48 -1.39 -11.25
CA PHE A 244 1.04 -1.41 -11.43
C PHE A 244 0.33 -2.39 -10.49
N PHE A 245 1.03 -3.45 -10.06
CA PHE A 245 0.48 -4.47 -9.17
C PHE A 245 0.73 -4.20 -7.68
N ASN A 246 1.43 -3.11 -7.36
CA ASN A 246 1.51 -2.60 -6.00
C ASN A 246 0.10 -2.21 -5.52
N MET A 247 -0.12 -2.21 -4.21
CA MET A 247 -1.44 -1.96 -3.61
C MET A 247 -1.47 -0.69 -2.76
N GLY A 248 -0.32 -0.10 -2.42
CA GLY A 248 -0.21 1.14 -1.64
C GLY A 248 -0.29 2.39 -2.50
N HIS A 249 -0.40 3.57 -1.89
CA HIS A 249 -0.31 4.83 -2.64
C HIS A 249 1.00 4.94 -3.44
N PRO A 250 1.05 5.46 -4.67
CA PRO A 250 2.30 5.55 -5.45
C PRO A 250 3.41 6.35 -4.76
N GLY A 251 3.04 7.37 -3.98
CA GLY A 251 3.98 8.13 -3.13
C GLY A 251 4.39 7.42 -1.82
N MET A 252 3.93 6.19 -1.61
CA MET A 252 4.17 5.36 -0.44
C MET A 252 4.78 4.01 -0.85
N MET A 253 5.77 4.07 -1.73
CA MET A 253 6.46 2.91 -2.28
C MET A 253 7.97 3.11 -2.20
N ILE A 254 8.69 2.07 -1.81
CA ILE A 254 10.15 2.00 -1.92
C ILE A 254 10.46 1.34 -3.26
N GLU A 255 11.16 2.05 -4.13
CA GLU A 255 11.59 1.53 -5.43
C GLU A 255 12.71 0.48 -5.29
N ALA A 256 12.87 -0.32 -6.34
CA ALA A 256 13.93 -1.33 -6.41
C ALA A 256 15.32 -0.71 -6.15
N GLY A 257 16.14 -1.39 -5.36
CA GLY A 257 17.44 -0.91 -4.89
C GLY A 257 17.37 -0.03 -3.63
N GLY A 258 16.18 0.38 -3.21
CA GLY A 258 15.94 1.14 -1.98
C GLY A 258 15.59 0.28 -0.77
N GLU A 259 15.64 -1.06 -0.88
CA GLU A 259 15.08 -1.97 0.11
C GLU A 259 15.75 -1.83 1.50
N PRO A 260 14.97 -1.80 2.60
CA PRO A 260 15.53 -1.74 3.94
C PRO A 260 16.24 -3.04 4.29
N LYS A 261 17.37 -2.92 4.98
CA LYS A 261 18.19 -4.03 5.45
C LYS A 261 17.81 -4.43 6.87
N PRO A 262 18.05 -5.69 7.29
CA PRO A 262 17.87 -6.08 8.69
C PRO A 262 18.67 -5.16 9.62
N GLY A 263 18.02 -4.65 10.66
CA GLY A 263 18.60 -3.66 11.58
C GLY A 263 18.36 -2.19 11.20
N ASP A 264 17.94 -1.90 9.97
CA ASP A 264 17.55 -0.53 9.59
C ASP A 264 16.36 -0.05 10.44
N GLY A 265 16.39 1.21 10.85
CA GLY A 265 15.32 1.80 11.66
C GLY A 265 14.04 2.02 10.84
N ILE A 266 12.89 1.72 11.45
CA ILE A 266 11.57 2.10 10.97
C ILE A 266 10.91 2.93 12.07
N ARG A 267 10.45 4.14 11.71
CA ARG A 267 9.89 5.09 12.66
C ARG A 267 8.68 5.82 12.07
N LEU A 268 7.61 5.87 12.84
CA LEU A 268 6.48 6.77 12.63
C LEU A 268 6.35 7.68 13.84
N SER A 269 6.55 8.98 13.63
CA SER A 269 6.36 9.97 14.69
C SER A 269 4.93 9.95 15.20
N HIS A 270 4.72 10.05 16.51
CA HIS A 270 3.37 10.14 17.10
C HIS A 270 2.47 8.92 16.81
N GLY A 271 3.08 7.79 16.46
CA GLY A 271 2.40 6.55 16.09
C GLY A 271 1.87 5.72 17.27
N LEU A 272 2.20 6.06 18.53
CA LEU A 272 1.71 5.41 19.75
C LEU A 272 1.15 6.44 20.74
N ARG A 273 0.41 5.96 21.76
CA ARG A 273 -0.25 6.82 22.78
C ARG A 273 0.69 7.75 23.56
N GLY A 274 1.99 7.44 23.62
CA GLY A 274 2.98 8.22 24.36
C GLY A 274 4.24 8.55 23.58
N GLY A 275 4.25 8.39 22.26
CA GLY A 275 5.45 8.64 21.46
C GLY A 275 5.42 8.01 20.08
N ASP A 276 6.60 7.77 19.55
CA ASP A 276 6.80 7.23 18.21
C ASP A 276 6.55 5.72 18.18
N LEU A 277 6.02 5.23 17.07
CA LEU A 277 6.07 3.81 16.74
C LEU A 277 7.42 3.58 16.06
N ALA A 278 8.37 2.96 16.77
CA ALA A 278 9.72 2.75 16.27
C ALA A 278 10.20 1.32 16.55
N PHE A 279 10.91 0.73 15.59
CA PHE A 279 11.51 -0.60 15.71
C PHE A 279 12.60 -0.80 14.65
N ALA A 280 13.40 -1.86 14.78
CA ALA A 280 14.38 -2.26 13.77
C ALA A 280 13.81 -3.29 12.79
N MET A 281 14.13 -3.15 11.50
CA MET A 281 13.74 -4.06 10.44
C MET A 281 14.20 -5.50 10.74
N PRO A 282 13.30 -6.50 10.78
CA PRO A 282 13.66 -7.89 11.02
C PRO A 282 14.33 -8.54 9.79
N ALA A 283 15.00 -9.68 9.99
CA ALA A 283 15.74 -10.37 8.92
C ALA A 283 14.84 -10.98 7.82
N LEU A 284 13.61 -11.38 8.17
CA LEU A 284 12.55 -11.91 7.29
C LEU A 284 13.03 -12.88 6.19
N LYS A 285 13.94 -13.81 6.51
CA LYS A 285 14.40 -14.78 5.52
C LYS A 285 13.41 -15.94 5.42
N MET A 286 12.88 -16.15 4.22
CA MET A 286 12.05 -17.30 3.85
C MET A 286 12.36 -17.70 2.41
N HIS A 287 12.07 -18.95 2.07
CA HIS A 287 12.22 -19.45 0.72
C HIS A 287 11.18 -20.51 0.39
N VAL A 288 10.92 -20.68 -0.90
CA VAL A 288 9.95 -21.63 -1.43
C VAL A 288 10.71 -22.73 -2.17
N HIS A 289 10.43 -23.98 -1.80
CA HIS A 289 10.84 -25.16 -2.55
C HIS A 289 9.68 -25.63 -3.43
N VAL A 290 9.94 -25.80 -4.72
CA VAL A 290 8.98 -26.30 -5.71
C VAL A 290 9.49 -27.62 -6.24
N GLN A 291 8.73 -28.69 -6.04
CA GLN A 291 9.01 -30.01 -6.58
C GLN A 291 7.98 -30.38 -7.65
N LEU A 292 8.47 -30.65 -8.86
CA LEU A 292 7.74 -31.12 -10.03
C LEU A 292 8.26 -32.51 -10.41
N GLU A 293 7.66 -33.55 -9.81
CA GLU A 293 8.20 -34.92 -9.78
C GLU A 293 9.64 -34.97 -9.26
N GLU A 294 10.61 -35.26 -10.13
CA GLU A 294 12.05 -35.34 -9.83
C GLU A 294 12.75 -33.97 -9.87
N ARG A 295 12.12 -32.98 -10.52
CA ARG A 295 12.72 -31.65 -10.70
C ARG A 295 12.42 -30.79 -9.48
N GLN A 296 13.44 -30.14 -8.96
CA GLN A 296 13.36 -29.34 -7.75
C GLN A 296 13.95 -27.96 -7.98
N TYR A 297 13.28 -26.95 -7.44
CA TYR A 297 13.70 -25.56 -7.51
C TYR A 297 13.54 -24.93 -6.14
N VAL A 298 14.43 -24.01 -5.81
CA VAL A 298 14.35 -23.20 -4.60
C VAL A 298 14.42 -21.74 -5.00
N PHE A 299 13.50 -20.95 -4.45
CA PHE A 299 13.40 -19.53 -4.71
C PHE A 299 13.36 -18.76 -3.39
N PRO A 300 14.19 -17.71 -3.20
CA PRO A 300 14.01 -16.82 -2.06
C PRO A 300 12.67 -16.08 -2.17
N MET A 301 12.09 -15.71 -1.03
CA MET A 301 10.99 -14.76 -1.01
C MET A 301 11.51 -13.32 -0.93
N HIS A 302 10.79 -12.41 -1.55
CA HIS A 302 11.10 -10.98 -1.59
C HIS A 302 10.08 -10.20 -0.76
N LEU A 303 10.53 -9.20 -0.02
CA LEU A 303 9.63 -8.27 0.66
C LEU A 303 8.88 -7.45 -0.39
N ASP A 304 7.56 -7.34 -0.27
CA ASP A 304 6.73 -6.51 -1.15
C ASP A 304 5.84 -5.53 -0.39
N GLN A 305 5.61 -5.71 0.92
CA GLN A 305 4.87 -4.73 1.73
C GLN A 305 5.40 -4.64 3.16
N ILE A 306 5.36 -3.42 3.71
CA ILE A 306 5.54 -3.08 5.13
C ILE A 306 4.27 -2.37 5.57
N GLY A 307 3.51 -2.93 6.51
CA GLY A 307 2.28 -2.34 7.01
C GLY A 307 2.39 -1.90 8.46
N LEU A 308 1.92 -0.69 8.78
CA LEU A 308 1.91 -0.10 10.11
C LEU A 308 0.51 0.40 10.49
N VAL A 309 -0.06 -0.12 11.58
CA VAL A 309 -1.31 0.38 12.17
C VAL A 309 -0.98 1.28 13.36
N ALA A 310 -0.99 2.59 13.13
CA ALA A 310 -0.75 3.60 14.13
C ALA A 310 -1.80 3.56 15.25
N GLY A 311 -1.37 3.86 16.46
CA GLY A 311 -2.18 3.80 17.68
C GLY A 311 -2.32 2.39 18.28
N GLU A 312 -2.17 1.35 17.47
CA GLU A 312 -2.22 -0.06 17.93
C GLU A 312 -0.84 -0.71 18.06
N GLY A 313 0.18 -0.13 17.40
CA GLY A 313 1.52 -0.72 17.34
C GLY A 313 1.56 -2.04 16.56
N ARG A 314 0.55 -2.33 15.74
CA ARG A 314 0.49 -3.56 14.93
C ARG A 314 1.27 -3.34 13.64
N VAL A 315 2.14 -4.30 13.32
CA VAL A 315 3.00 -4.27 12.14
C VAL A 315 2.87 -5.60 11.39
N PHE A 316 2.89 -5.56 10.07
CA PHE A 316 3.08 -6.76 9.27
C PHE A 316 4.10 -6.52 8.16
N PHE A 317 4.66 -7.63 7.69
CA PHE A 317 5.45 -7.66 6.48
C PHE A 317 4.80 -8.65 5.53
N SER A 318 4.88 -8.38 4.23
CA SER A 318 4.46 -9.32 3.20
C SER A 318 5.66 -9.73 2.39
N LEU A 319 5.85 -11.03 2.26
CA LEU A 319 6.87 -11.63 1.42
C LEU A 319 6.19 -12.40 0.30
N ARG A 320 6.77 -12.30 -0.90
CA ARG A 320 6.26 -12.91 -2.12
C ARG A 320 7.33 -13.65 -2.89
N CYS A 321 6.97 -14.80 -3.41
CA CYS A 321 7.74 -15.52 -4.41
C CYS A 321 6.82 -15.89 -5.57
N VAL A 322 7.12 -15.38 -6.76
CA VAL A 322 6.42 -15.72 -8.00
C VAL A 322 7.33 -16.62 -8.82
N PHE A 323 6.81 -17.76 -9.26
CA PHE A 323 7.50 -18.69 -10.12
C PHE A 323 6.56 -19.19 -11.21
N GLU A 324 7.13 -19.54 -12.35
CA GLU A 324 6.38 -20.08 -13.47
C GLU A 324 6.72 -21.57 -13.65
N TYR A 325 5.73 -22.37 -14.03
CA TYR A 325 5.93 -23.78 -14.31
C TYR A 325 5.01 -24.28 -15.43
N ARG A 326 5.53 -25.22 -16.21
CA ARG A 326 4.77 -25.90 -17.26
C ARG A 326 3.83 -26.95 -16.67
N ILE A 327 2.58 -26.97 -17.11
CA ILE A 327 1.64 -28.04 -16.79
C ILE A 327 1.94 -29.26 -17.64
N ARG A 328 2.25 -30.36 -16.96
CA ARG A 328 2.28 -31.72 -17.51
C ARG A 328 1.16 -32.55 -16.88
N LYS A 329 0.40 -33.28 -17.69
CA LYS A 329 -0.67 -34.16 -17.19
C LYS A 329 -0.06 -35.16 -16.20
N GLU A 330 -0.80 -35.46 -15.12
CA GLU A 330 -0.44 -36.44 -14.07
C GLU A 330 0.83 -36.15 -13.24
N GLU A 331 1.60 -35.11 -13.59
CA GLU A 331 2.77 -34.70 -12.83
C GLU A 331 2.41 -34.24 -11.41
N ARG A 332 3.06 -34.87 -10.41
CA ARG A 332 2.96 -34.53 -9.00
C ARG A 332 3.70 -33.22 -8.71
N ARG A 333 3.04 -32.38 -7.91
CA ARG A 333 3.45 -30.99 -7.66
C ARG A 333 3.32 -30.63 -6.19
N THR A 334 4.46 -30.36 -5.57
CA THR A 334 4.53 -29.90 -4.18
C THR A 334 5.18 -28.53 -4.13
N VAL A 335 4.65 -27.65 -3.27
CA VAL A 335 5.27 -26.37 -2.93
C VAL A 335 5.38 -26.34 -1.42
N THR A 336 6.59 -26.11 -0.91
CA THR A 336 6.84 -26.02 0.53
C THR A 336 7.49 -24.68 0.84
N LEU A 337 6.92 -23.95 1.79
CA LEU A 337 7.48 -22.72 2.33
C LEU A 337 8.30 -23.04 3.57
N TYR A 338 9.56 -22.61 3.58
CA TYR A 338 10.49 -22.77 4.70
C TYR A 338 10.93 -21.42 5.25
N GLY A 339 11.24 -21.38 6.54
CA GLY A 339 11.94 -20.28 7.18
C GLY A 339 13.43 -20.33 6.89
N GLY A 340 14.10 -19.17 6.95
CA GLY A 340 15.53 -19.04 6.70
C GLY A 340 15.87 -18.70 5.25
N ALA A 341 17.16 -18.43 5.02
CA ALA A 341 17.67 -18.11 3.69
C ALA A 341 17.53 -19.34 2.76
N ALA A 342 17.37 -19.07 1.46
CA ALA A 342 17.42 -20.13 0.46
C ALA A 342 18.77 -20.88 0.56
N PRO A 343 18.78 -22.21 0.73
CA PRO A 343 20.02 -22.96 0.80
C PRO A 343 20.73 -22.97 -0.55
N ALA A 344 22.07 -23.02 -0.52
CA ALA A 344 22.89 -23.14 -1.73
C ALA A 344 22.69 -24.49 -2.45
N GLU A 345 22.43 -25.55 -1.68
CA GLU A 345 22.11 -26.88 -2.17
C GLU A 345 20.78 -27.35 -1.57
N ILE A 346 19.92 -27.96 -2.37
CA ILE A 346 18.60 -28.41 -1.93
C ILE A 346 18.77 -29.60 -0.97
N PRO A 347 18.36 -29.50 0.31
CA PRO A 347 18.49 -30.60 1.25
C PRO A 347 17.70 -31.83 0.80
N GLY A 348 18.27 -33.02 0.96
CA GLY A 348 17.56 -34.28 0.65
C GLY A 348 16.24 -34.44 1.42
N SER A 349 16.15 -33.85 2.61
CA SER A 349 14.93 -33.82 3.43
C SER A 349 13.78 -33.01 2.83
N TYR A 350 14.03 -32.14 1.85
CA TYR A 350 12.97 -31.37 1.19
C TYR A 350 12.15 -32.21 0.22
N ARG A 351 12.71 -33.34 -0.25
CA ARG A 351 12.07 -34.19 -1.23
C ARG A 351 10.85 -34.87 -0.60
N VAL A 352 9.68 -34.59 -1.17
CA VAL A 352 8.46 -35.30 -0.84
C VAL A 352 8.37 -36.53 -1.73
N VAL A 353 8.55 -37.71 -1.12
CA VAL A 353 8.31 -38.99 -1.78
C VAL A 353 6.81 -39.25 -1.74
N HIS A 354 6.20 -39.34 -2.92
CA HIS A 354 4.81 -39.72 -3.05
C HIS A 354 4.77 -41.24 -3.24
N GLU A 355 4.21 -41.99 -2.29
CA GLU A 355 3.99 -43.43 -2.44
C GLU A 355 3.21 -43.70 -3.74
N ARG A 356 3.60 -44.74 -4.48
CA ARG A 356 2.84 -45.20 -5.64
C ARG A 356 1.64 -45.97 -5.09
N GLY A 357 0.49 -45.31 -5.01
CA GLY A 357 -0.81 -45.96 -4.84
C GLY A 357 -1.22 -46.68 -6.11
#